data_AF-A0A9E3SM80-F1
#
_entry.id   AF-A0A9E3SM80-F1
#
_cell.length_a   1.000
_cell.length_b   1.000
_cell.length_c   1.000
_cell.angle_alpha   90.00
_cell.angle_beta   90.00
_cell.angle_gamma   90.00
#
_symmetry.space_group_name_H-M   'P 1'
#
loop_
_entity.id
_entity.type
_entity.pdbx_description
1 polymer ?
#
loop_
_entity_poly.entity_id
_entity_poly.type
_entity_poly.pdbx_seq_one_letter_code
_entity_poly.pdbx_strand_id
1 'polypeptide(L)'
;MARIETSPSDTAQPGACGCDHCSCNRPLDQQAGFDVRADFQRFRQKHDIFNRSVWDDTVRSERVRRFFESYYTDRAEFRKVDGFTHRDYALRNASWYIADFTADLLEQSHDRKEGFLDTYTLFRDGAEVRLEGVPPEQMSADVKRVGRYLGADLIGICAYDERWVYTHNYSRRDQQEKPMDLPDDLPYVVVIANQMDYDTIQTVPSALSGAATGQGYSKDIIAALSLAQYIRNLGYRAVASLNDTALSIPLAIQAGLGQYGRHGLLI
;
A
#
# COMPACT_ATOMS: atom_id res chain seq x y z
N MET A 1 -3.26 -3.95 -0.99
CA MET A 1 -4.04 -3.99 -2.24
C MET A 1 -3.73 -5.27 -3.02
N ALA A 2 -4.69 -5.90 -3.70
CA ALA A 2 -4.49 -7.09 -4.54
C ALA A 2 -5.11 -6.89 -5.94
N ARG A 3 -4.58 -7.48 -7.02
CA ARG A 3 -5.12 -7.35 -8.39
C ARG A 3 -5.58 -8.70 -8.96
N ILE A 4 -6.46 -8.71 -9.98
CA ILE A 4 -7.03 -9.92 -10.63
C ILE A 4 -7.11 -9.72 -12.15
N GLU A 5 -6.75 -10.73 -12.95
CA GLU A 5 -6.81 -10.77 -14.43
C GLU A 5 -8.17 -11.31 -14.95
N THR A 6 -8.52 -11.06 -16.23
CA THR A 6 -9.69 -11.66 -16.91
C THR A 6 -9.30 -12.41 -18.21
N SER A 7 -10.17 -13.32 -18.65
CA SER A 7 -10.03 -14.20 -19.83
C SER A 7 -9.86 -13.47 -21.18
N PRO A 8 -9.14 -14.05 -22.16
CA PRO A 8 -8.89 -13.42 -23.45
C PRO A 8 -10.08 -13.63 -24.40
N SER A 9 -11.06 -12.73 -24.38
CA SER A 9 -12.03 -12.62 -25.49
C SER A 9 -12.48 -11.21 -25.83
N ASP A 10 -11.90 -10.17 -25.24
CA ASP A 10 -12.10 -8.78 -25.69
C ASP A 10 -10.73 -8.12 -25.88
N THR A 11 -10.18 -8.27 -27.09
CA THR A 11 -8.97 -7.56 -27.51
C THR A 11 -9.32 -6.08 -27.75
N ALA A 12 -9.23 -5.27 -26.70
CA ALA A 12 -8.86 -3.87 -26.83
C ALA A 12 -7.34 -3.77 -26.65
N GLN A 13 -6.64 -3.30 -27.68
CA GLN A 13 -5.18 -3.13 -27.67
C GLN A 13 -4.73 -2.27 -26.47
N PRO A 14 -3.64 -2.63 -25.77
CA PRO A 14 -3.04 -1.76 -24.76
C PRO A 14 -2.30 -0.63 -25.49
N GLY A 15 -3.03 0.45 -25.78
CA GLY A 15 -2.42 1.70 -26.22
C GLY A 15 -1.69 2.33 -25.05
N ALA A 16 -0.39 2.59 -25.22
CA ALA A 16 0.38 3.44 -24.33
C ALA A 16 -0.31 4.81 -24.20
N CYS A 17 -1.06 5.04 -23.13
CA CYS A 17 -1.64 6.34 -22.83
C CYS A 17 -0.64 7.18 -22.03
N GLY A 18 0.39 7.68 -22.74
CA GLY A 18 0.82 9.04 -22.47
C GLY A 18 -0.39 9.95 -22.67
N CYS A 19 -0.53 11.00 -21.87
CA CYS A 19 -1.72 11.86 -21.79
C CYS A 19 -2.05 12.66 -23.07
N ASP A 20 -1.59 12.25 -24.24
CA ASP A 20 -1.78 13.00 -25.46
C ASP A 20 -3.13 12.75 -26.13
N HIS A 21 -3.75 11.56 -26.10
CA HIS A 21 -4.87 11.26 -27.03
C HIS A 21 -6.15 10.58 -26.46
N CYS A 22 -6.39 10.53 -25.15
CA CYS A 22 -7.70 10.17 -24.58
C CYS A 22 -7.99 11.04 -23.35
N SER A 23 -9.23 11.52 -23.19
CA SER A 23 -9.60 12.49 -22.16
C SER A 23 -9.05 12.13 -20.78
N CYS A 24 -8.39 13.08 -20.11
CA CYS A 24 -7.86 12.91 -18.75
C CYS A 24 -8.94 12.52 -17.72
N ASN A 25 -10.21 12.73 -18.07
CA ASN A 25 -11.38 12.32 -17.29
C ASN A 25 -11.81 10.90 -17.64
N ARG A 26 -11.71 10.00 -16.68
CA ARG A 26 -12.25 8.63 -16.73
C ARG A 26 -13.65 8.61 -16.09
N PRO A 27 -14.54 7.68 -16.46
CA PRO A 27 -15.86 7.54 -15.80
C PRO A 27 -15.78 7.41 -14.27
N LEU A 28 -14.71 6.78 -13.76
CA LEU A 28 -14.42 6.66 -12.33
C LEU A 28 -14.15 8.00 -11.64
N ASP A 29 -13.71 9.04 -12.35
CA ASP A 29 -13.42 10.35 -11.77
C ASP A 29 -14.69 11.03 -11.31
N GLN A 30 -15.75 10.96 -12.12
CA GLN A 30 -17.04 11.52 -11.74
C GLN A 30 -17.63 10.81 -10.51
N GLN A 31 -17.44 9.49 -10.40
CA GLN A 31 -17.90 8.71 -9.25
C GLN A 31 -17.08 9.01 -7.99
N ALA A 32 -15.76 9.20 -8.14
CA ALA A 32 -14.84 9.54 -7.05
C ALA A 32 -14.85 11.04 -6.69
N GLY A 33 -15.49 11.89 -7.49
CA GLY A 33 -15.46 13.35 -7.34
C GLY A 33 -14.08 13.97 -7.64
N PHE A 34 -13.29 13.32 -8.49
CA PHE A 34 -11.96 13.82 -8.89
C PHE A 34 -12.07 14.80 -10.06
N ASP A 35 -11.34 15.91 -9.93
CA ASP A 35 -11.06 16.84 -11.02
C ASP A 35 -9.57 16.69 -11.38
N VAL A 36 -9.27 15.83 -12.35
CA VAL A 36 -7.90 15.56 -12.79
C VAL A 36 -7.57 16.44 -13.98
N ARG A 37 -6.62 17.36 -13.77
CA ARG A 37 -6.19 18.31 -14.79
C ARG A 37 -5.28 17.66 -15.83
N ALA A 38 -5.20 18.29 -17.01
CA ALA A 38 -4.37 17.82 -18.11
C ALA A 38 -2.86 17.86 -17.82
N ASP A 39 -2.43 18.67 -16.86
CA ASP A 39 -1.03 18.76 -16.41
C ASP A 39 -0.70 17.78 -15.26
N PHE A 40 -1.64 16.91 -14.86
CA PHE A 40 -1.39 15.91 -13.84
C PHE A 40 -0.28 14.95 -14.28
N GLN A 41 0.71 14.76 -13.41
CA GLN A 41 1.79 13.81 -13.63
C GLN A 41 1.82 12.76 -12.53
N ARG A 42 2.07 11.52 -12.93
CA ARG A 42 2.29 10.41 -12.01
C ARG A 42 3.51 10.71 -11.12
N PHE A 43 3.38 10.38 -9.84
CA PHE A 43 4.40 10.66 -8.84
C PHE A 43 5.57 9.67 -8.93
N ARG A 44 6.78 10.09 -8.55
CA ARG A 44 7.96 9.20 -8.43
C ARG A 44 8.22 8.94 -6.95
N GLN A 45 8.32 7.68 -6.55
CA GLN A 45 8.42 7.30 -5.13
C GLN A 45 9.60 7.98 -4.42
N LYS A 46 10.72 8.22 -5.11
CA LYS A 46 11.89 8.98 -4.60
C LYS A 46 11.52 10.32 -3.94
N HIS A 47 10.45 10.97 -4.38
CA HIS A 47 10.04 12.30 -3.92
C HIS A 47 9.07 12.29 -2.73
N ASP A 48 8.61 11.13 -2.25
CA ASP A 48 7.86 11.10 -1.00
C ASP A 48 8.74 11.57 0.17
N ILE A 49 8.10 12.04 1.25
CA ILE A 49 8.84 12.68 2.35
C ILE A 49 9.76 11.69 3.09
N PHE A 50 9.43 10.40 3.12
CA PHE A 50 10.25 9.38 3.76
C PHE A 50 11.50 9.10 2.94
N ASN A 51 11.41 9.06 1.62
CA ASN A 51 12.55 8.86 0.74
C ASN A 51 13.41 10.13 0.64
N ARG A 52 12.79 11.32 0.57
CA ARG A 52 13.52 12.60 0.66
C ARG A 52 14.32 12.73 1.94
N SER A 53 13.84 12.14 3.04
CA SER A 53 14.61 12.10 4.30
C SER A 53 15.96 11.36 4.21
N VAL A 54 16.21 10.63 3.12
CA VAL A 54 17.46 9.89 2.88
C VAL A 54 18.44 10.67 2.01
N TRP A 55 17.96 11.37 0.97
CA TRP A 55 18.81 11.98 -0.07
C TRP A 55 18.70 13.51 -0.18
N ASP A 56 17.63 14.12 0.32
CA ASP A 56 17.38 15.56 0.17
C ASP A 56 17.89 16.35 1.37
N ASP A 57 18.96 17.11 1.18
CA ASP A 57 19.62 17.89 2.23
C ASP A 57 18.72 18.99 2.83
N THR A 58 17.61 19.37 2.17
CA THR A 58 16.63 20.31 2.74
C THR A 58 15.67 19.64 3.74
N VAL A 59 15.55 18.32 3.70
CA VAL A 59 14.70 17.51 4.60
C VAL A 59 15.55 16.82 5.67
N ARG A 60 16.72 16.33 5.27
CA ARG A 60 17.66 15.63 6.14
C ARG A 60 18.10 16.52 7.29
N SER A 61 17.93 16.01 8.50
CA SER A 61 18.41 16.67 9.71
C SER A 61 18.65 15.65 10.81
N GLU A 62 19.39 16.07 11.83
CA GLU A 62 19.61 15.26 13.03
C GLU A 62 18.31 14.87 13.76
N ARG A 63 17.27 15.72 13.67
CA ARG A 63 15.94 15.39 14.22
C ARG A 63 15.27 14.27 13.43
N VAL A 64 15.37 14.31 12.11
CA VAL A 64 14.81 13.28 11.23
C VAL A 64 15.55 11.96 11.39
N ARG A 65 16.88 11.98 11.51
CA ARG A 65 17.68 10.78 11.83
C ARG A 65 17.21 10.13 13.13
N ARG A 66 17.07 10.91 14.21
CA ARG A 66 16.57 10.42 15.51
C ARG A 66 15.14 9.89 15.47
N PHE A 67 14.27 10.44 14.62
CA PHE A 67 12.92 9.90 14.43
C PHE A 67 12.95 8.44 13.96
N PHE A 68 13.71 8.14 12.90
CA PHE A 68 13.84 6.77 12.39
C PHE A 68 14.59 5.87 13.36
N GLU A 69 15.67 6.35 13.98
CA GLU A 69 16.42 5.56 14.96
C GLU A 69 15.59 5.17 16.17
N SER A 70 14.60 6.00 16.53
CA SER A 70 13.72 5.69 17.65
C SER A 70 13.00 4.34 17.48
N TYR A 71 12.78 3.86 16.25
CA TYR A 71 12.14 2.56 15.97
C TYR A 71 12.97 1.36 16.46
N TYR A 72 14.27 1.54 16.68
CA TYR A 72 15.13 0.53 17.29
C TYR A 72 15.24 0.78 18.80
N THR A 73 14.78 -0.16 19.64
CA THR A 73 14.71 0.01 21.11
C THR A 73 16.07 0.32 21.72
N ASP A 74 17.14 -0.28 21.20
CA ASP A 74 18.53 -0.05 21.62
C ASP A 74 19.05 1.37 21.29
N ARG A 75 18.33 2.09 20.42
CA ARG A 75 18.63 3.47 20.00
C ARG A 75 17.58 4.49 20.44
N ALA A 76 16.53 4.04 21.13
CA ALA A 76 15.46 4.91 21.59
C ALA A 76 15.86 5.67 22.86
N GLU A 77 15.57 6.97 22.89
CA GLU A 77 15.68 7.79 24.10
C GLU A 77 14.38 7.70 24.90
N PHE A 78 14.38 6.93 25.99
CA PHE A 78 13.23 6.83 26.88
C PHE A 78 13.08 8.08 27.75
N ARG A 79 11.83 8.51 27.93
CA ARG A 79 11.49 9.64 28.78
C ARG A 79 10.66 9.17 29.98
N LYS A 80 10.67 9.96 31.06
CA LYS A 80 9.83 9.69 32.25
C LYS A 80 8.41 10.28 32.14
N VAL A 81 8.04 10.77 30.96
CA VAL A 81 6.70 11.31 30.68
C VAL A 81 5.85 10.25 30.03
N ASP A 82 4.57 10.24 30.38
CA ASP A 82 3.57 9.30 29.85
C ASP A 82 3.58 9.27 28.32
N GLY A 83 3.47 8.07 27.76
CA GLY A 83 3.48 7.83 26.33
C GLY A 83 4.87 7.80 25.69
N PHE A 84 5.95 8.03 26.45
CA PHE A 84 7.34 7.95 25.98
C PHE A 84 8.24 7.12 26.91
N THR A 85 7.63 6.29 27.75
CA THR A 85 8.35 5.42 28.66
C THR A 85 8.89 4.20 27.91
N HIS A 86 9.78 3.46 28.56
CA HIS A 86 10.28 2.20 28.02
C HIS A 86 9.15 1.22 27.63
N ARG A 87 8.04 1.21 28.37
CA ARG A 87 6.90 0.32 28.06
C ARG A 87 6.19 0.73 26.77
N ASP A 88 6.06 2.04 26.54
CA ASP A 88 5.40 2.59 25.35
C ASP A 88 6.20 2.24 24.09
N TYR A 89 7.53 2.44 24.14
CA TYR A 89 8.42 2.06 23.05
C TYR A 89 8.48 0.54 22.83
N ALA A 90 8.46 -0.26 23.90
CA ALA A 90 8.43 -1.71 23.79
C ALA A 90 7.16 -2.21 23.09
N LEU A 91 5.98 -1.69 23.49
CA LEU A 91 4.72 -2.04 22.84
C LEU A 91 4.71 -1.57 21.39
N ARG A 92 5.10 -0.31 21.12
CA ARG A 92 5.18 0.22 19.76
C ARG A 92 6.02 -0.67 18.87
N ASN A 93 7.26 -0.96 19.26
CA ASN A 93 8.18 -1.74 18.44
C ASN A 93 7.71 -3.18 18.27
N ALA A 94 7.06 -3.78 19.28
CA ALA A 94 6.42 -5.09 19.14
C ALA A 94 5.27 -5.08 18.12
N SER A 95 4.45 -4.03 18.09
CA SER A 95 3.36 -3.89 17.13
C SER A 95 3.83 -3.74 15.68
N TRP A 96 5.02 -3.16 15.46
CA TRP A 96 5.64 -3.03 14.14
C TRP A 96 6.37 -4.30 13.68
N TYR A 97 6.59 -5.29 14.55
CA TYR A 97 7.48 -6.42 14.28
C TYR A 97 7.19 -7.16 12.98
N ILE A 98 5.92 -7.47 12.65
CA ILE A 98 5.59 -8.18 11.39
C ILE A 98 5.87 -7.29 10.18
N ALA A 99 5.58 -6.00 10.29
CA ALA A 99 5.85 -5.05 9.21
C ALA A 99 7.35 -4.90 8.95
N ASP A 100 8.13 -4.67 10.01
CA ASP A 100 9.58 -4.51 9.91
C ASP A 100 10.25 -5.80 9.46
N PHE A 101 9.89 -6.94 10.05
CA PHE A 101 10.41 -8.25 9.66
C PHE A 101 10.20 -8.53 8.17
N THR A 102 8.98 -8.29 7.67
CA THR A 102 8.65 -8.56 6.27
C THR A 102 9.38 -7.59 5.33
N ALA A 103 9.45 -6.31 5.70
CA ALA A 103 10.13 -5.28 4.93
C ALA A 103 11.65 -5.54 4.83
N ASP A 104 12.27 -6.01 5.91
CA ASP A 104 13.73 -6.18 5.99
C ASP A 104 14.21 -7.52 5.43
N LEU A 105 13.30 -8.49 5.24
CA LEU A 105 13.61 -9.87 4.85
C LEU A 105 14.48 -9.98 3.57
N LEU A 106 14.23 -9.11 2.59
CA LEU A 106 14.92 -9.09 1.30
C LEU A 106 15.74 -7.82 1.07
N GLU A 107 15.79 -6.91 2.03
CA GLU A 107 16.41 -5.59 1.86
C GLU A 107 17.91 -5.73 1.58
N GLN A 108 18.62 -6.52 2.41
CA GLN A 108 20.07 -6.69 2.27
C GLN A 108 20.46 -7.55 1.06
N SER A 109 19.68 -8.61 0.79
CA SER A 109 20.02 -9.61 -0.24
C SER A 109 19.59 -9.20 -1.65
N HIS A 110 18.50 -8.45 -1.80
CA HIS A 110 17.88 -8.15 -3.09
C HIS A 110 17.53 -6.67 -3.29
N ASP A 111 17.86 -5.78 -2.34
CA ASP A 111 17.45 -4.36 -2.39
C ASP A 111 15.94 -4.15 -2.46
N ARG A 112 15.19 -5.01 -1.75
CA ARG A 112 13.73 -4.96 -1.74
C ARG A 112 13.22 -4.69 -0.34
N LYS A 113 12.50 -3.59 -0.17
CA LYS A 113 11.80 -3.27 1.08
C LYS A 113 10.31 -3.48 0.89
N GLU A 114 9.89 -4.74 0.91
CA GLU A 114 8.55 -5.13 0.47
C GLU A 114 7.44 -4.54 1.36
N GLY A 115 6.42 -3.95 0.74
CA GLY A 115 5.35 -3.21 1.42
C GLY A 115 5.63 -1.73 1.67
N PHE A 116 6.88 -1.27 1.51
CA PHE A 116 7.25 0.14 1.68
C PHE A 116 7.89 0.77 0.45
N LEU A 117 8.76 0.03 -0.25
CA LEU A 117 9.44 0.49 -1.46
C LEU A 117 9.24 -0.43 -2.66
N ASP A 118 8.89 -1.69 -2.42
CA ASP A 118 8.71 -2.72 -3.44
C ASP A 118 7.46 -3.57 -3.17
N THR A 119 6.88 -4.17 -4.22
CA THR A 119 5.75 -5.09 -4.07
C THR A 119 6.15 -6.40 -3.39
N TYR A 120 5.19 -7.14 -2.83
CA TYR A 120 5.48 -8.45 -2.23
C TYR A 120 5.75 -9.52 -3.29
N THR A 121 6.78 -10.34 -3.08
CA THR A 121 7.13 -11.45 -3.99
C THR A 121 6.93 -12.83 -3.40
N LEU A 122 6.84 -12.94 -2.08
CA LEU A 122 6.79 -14.21 -1.35
C LEU A 122 5.40 -14.85 -1.37
N PHE A 123 5.01 -15.37 -2.53
CA PHE A 123 3.81 -16.17 -2.71
C PHE A 123 4.14 -17.62 -3.00
N ARG A 124 3.21 -18.51 -2.66
CA ARG A 124 3.20 -19.86 -3.23
C ARG A 124 2.69 -19.80 -4.66
N ASP A 125 3.09 -20.78 -5.46
CA ASP A 125 2.51 -20.99 -6.76
C ASP A 125 0.99 -21.15 -6.63
N GLY A 126 0.29 -20.49 -7.56
CA GLY A 126 -1.17 -20.52 -7.62
C GLY A 126 -1.68 -21.80 -8.27
N ALA A 127 -2.99 -21.90 -8.45
CA ALA A 127 -3.57 -22.98 -9.23
C ALA A 127 -3.22 -22.81 -10.72
N GLU A 128 -2.78 -23.88 -11.37
CA GLU A 128 -2.56 -23.89 -12.83
C GLU A 128 -3.87 -23.79 -13.62
N VAL A 129 -4.95 -24.33 -13.06
CA VAL A 129 -6.29 -24.26 -13.63
C VAL A 129 -7.00 -23.05 -13.05
N ARG A 130 -7.31 -22.08 -13.91
CA ARG A 130 -8.12 -20.92 -13.55
C ARG A 130 -9.57 -21.30 -13.34
N LEU A 131 -10.18 -20.75 -12.30
CA LEU A 131 -11.63 -20.81 -12.09
C LEU A 131 -12.35 -20.04 -13.20
N GLU A 132 -13.28 -20.69 -13.89
CA GLU A 132 -14.05 -20.10 -14.99
C GLU A 132 -15.56 -20.18 -14.76
N GLY A 133 -16.34 -19.43 -15.53
CA GLY A 133 -17.80 -19.46 -15.50
C GLY A 133 -18.45 -18.76 -14.29
N VAL A 134 -17.67 -18.08 -13.45
CA VAL A 134 -18.19 -17.26 -12.35
C VAL A 134 -18.46 -15.83 -12.85
N PRO A 135 -19.70 -15.32 -12.72
CA PRO A 135 -20.00 -13.94 -13.09
C PRO A 135 -19.18 -12.93 -12.28
N PRO A 136 -18.76 -11.78 -12.88
CA PRO A 136 -17.95 -10.77 -12.19
C PRO A 136 -18.55 -10.25 -10.87
N GLU A 137 -19.87 -10.15 -10.79
CA GLU A 137 -20.60 -9.71 -9.60
C GLU A 137 -20.44 -10.72 -8.45
N GLN A 138 -20.52 -12.02 -8.78
CA GLN A 138 -20.33 -13.10 -7.83
C GLN A 138 -18.87 -13.18 -7.38
N MET A 139 -17.92 -13.11 -8.32
CA MET A 139 -16.49 -13.08 -8.01
C MET A 139 -16.14 -11.90 -7.09
N SER A 140 -16.70 -10.72 -7.37
CA SER A 140 -16.52 -9.54 -6.53
C SER A 140 -17.10 -9.72 -5.11
N ALA A 141 -18.27 -10.35 -5.00
CA ALA A 141 -18.88 -10.65 -3.71
C ALA A 141 -18.03 -11.65 -2.90
N ASP A 142 -17.50 -12.68 -3.56
CA ASP A 142 -16.66 -13.71 -2.94
C ASP A 142 -15.33 -13.13 -2.46
N VAL A 143 -14.63 -12.36 -3.30
CA VAL A 143 -13.38 -11.66 -2.92
C VAL A 143 -13.61 -10.74 -1.73
N LYS A 144 -14.71 -9.98 -1.70
CA LYS A 144 -15.06 -9.12 -0.56
C LYS A 144 -15.36 -9.93 0.70
N ARG A 145 -16.07 -11.04 0.60
CA ARG A 145 -16.37 -11.92 1.74
C ARG A 145 -15.10 -12.55 2.29
N VAL A 146 -14.25 -13.08 1.42
CA VAL A 146 -12.99 -13.71 1.79
C VAL A 146 -12.01 -12.69 2.36
N GLY A 147 -11.89 -11.50 1.78
CA GLY A 147 -11.04 -10.44 2.32
C GLY A 147 -11.40 -10.08 3.76
N ARG A 148 -12.70 -9.97 4.09
CA ARG A 148 -13.13 -9.76 5.47
C ARG A 148 -12.77 -10.92 6.39
N TYR A 149 -12.98 -12.16 5.93
CA TYR A 149 -12.57 -13.34 6.68
C TYR A 149 -11.05 -13.37 6.96
N LEU A 150 -10.24 -12.88 6.01
CA LEU A 150 -8.78 -12.83 6.12
C LEU A 150 -8.26 -11.59 6.88
N GLY A 151 -9.15 -10.76 7.42
CA GLY A 151 -8.79 -9.68 8.34
C GLY A 151 -8.85 -8.26 7.75
N ALA A 152 -9.53 -8.04 6.64
CA ALA A 152 -9.87 -6.70 6.17
C ALA A 152 -11.17 -6.18 6.85
N ASP A 153 -11.12 -5.08 7.59
CA ASP A 153 -12.32 -4.48 8.19
C ASP A 153 -13.23 -3.85 7.10
N LEU A 154 -12.61 -3.17 6.13
CA LEU A 154 -13.25 -2.65 4.92
C LEU A 154 -12.56 -3.20 3.67
N ILE A 155 -13.35 -3.42 2.61
CA ILE A 155 -12.85 -3.92 1.34
C ILE A 155 -13.67 -3.38 0.17
N GLY A 156 -12.97 -2.85 -0.83
CA GLY A 156 -13.51 -2.23 -2.03
C GLY A 156 -12.77 -2.73 -3.26
N ILE A 157 -13.39 -2.56 -4.42
CA ILE A 157 -12.80 -2.95 -5.71
C ILE A 157 -13.03 -1.80 -6.69
N CYS A 158 -11.99 -1.38 -7.40
CA CYS A 158 -12.08 -0.43 -8.50
C CYS A 158 -11.26 -0.90 -9.70
N ALA A 159 -11.48 -0.26 -10.85
CA ALA A 159 -10.59 -0.48 -11.99
C ALA A 159 -9.20 0.09 -11.71
N TYR A 160 -8.23 -0.42 -12.44
CA TYR A 160 -6.88 0.10 -12.41
C TYR A 160 -6.78 1.52 -12.94
N ASP A 161 -6.08 2.36 -12.20
CA ASP A 161 -5.80 3.74 -12.55
C ASP A 161 -4.30 4.06 -12.36
N GLU A 162 -3.58 4.14 -13.47
CA GLU A 162 -2.14 4.39 -13.48
C GLU A 162 -1.76 5.76 -12.90
N ARG A 163 -2.68 6.73 -12.90
CA ARG A 163 -2.43 8.09 -12.39
C ARG A 163 -2.00 8.06 -10.92
N TRP A 164 -2.51 7.10 -10.16
CA TRP A 164 -2.23 6.92 -8.75
C TRP A 164 -1.04 6.00 -8.47
N VAL A 165 -0.47 5.37 -9.50
CA VAL A 165 0.68 4.45 -9.34
C VAL A 165 1.98 5.18 -9.61
N TYR A 166 2.97 4.94 -8.75
CA TYR A 166 4.28 5.57 -8.94
C TYR A 166 4.88 5.18 -10.29
N THR A 167 5.67 6.07 -10.88
CA THR A 167 6.38 5.75 -12.13
C THR A 167 7.61 4.88 -11.90
N HIS A 168 8.23 5.02 -10.73
CA HIS A 168 9.49 4.38 -10.35
C HIS A 168 9.45 4.04 -8.86
N ASN A 169 10.02 2.89 -8.49
CA ASN A 169 10.39 2.58 -7.12
C ASN A 169 11.71 3.30 -6.78
N TYR A 170 12.11 3.25 -5.51
CA TYR A 170 13.33 3.88 -5.02
C TYR A 170 14.19 2.90 -4.22
N SER A 171 15.47 2.80 -4.59
CA SER A 171 16.47 2.12 -3.78
C SER A 171 17.03 3.09 -2.76
N ARG A 172 16.78 2.85 -1.47
CA ARG A 172 17.44 3.62 -0.40
C ARG A 172 18.92 3.27 -0.25
N ARG A 173 19.30 2.02 -0.61
CA ARG A 173 20.69 1.56 -0.55
C ARG A 173 21.55 2.30 -1.55
N ASP A 174 21.13 2.31 -2.81
CA ASP A 174 21.90 2.87 -3.92
C ASP A 174 21.53 4.35 -4.17
N GLN A 175 20.46 4.83 -3.51
CA GLN A 175 19.88 6.17 -3.65
C GLN A 175 19.46 6.52 -5.10
N GLN A 176 19.12 5.50 -5.87
CA GLN A 176 18.68 5.61 -7.26
C GLN A 176 17.24 5.13 -7.43
N GLU A 177 16.62 5.57 -8.52
CA GLU A 177 15.31 5.08 -8.92
C GLU A 177 15.42 3.71 -9.59
N LYS A 178 14.42 2.87 -9.34
CA LYS A 178 14.27 1.55 -9.93
C LYS A 178 13.01 1.55 -10.82
N PRO A 179 12.97 0.71 -11.87
CA PRO A 179 11.71 0.46 -12.57
C PRO A 179 10.60 0.06 -11.58
N MET A 180 9.37 0.48 -11.85
CA MET A 180 8.19 0.00 -11.12
C MET A 180 8.07 -1.52 -11.33
N ASP A 181 7.95 -2.27 -10.25
CA ASP A 181 7.93 -3.75 -10.24
C ASP A 181 6.51 -4.34 -10.32
N LEU A 182 5.51 -3.49 -10.55
CA LEU A 182 4.12 -3.87 -10.74
C LEU A 182 3.82 -4.17 -12.22
N PRO A 183 3.18 -5.31 -12.56
CA PRO A 183 2.73 -5.59 -13.92
C PRO A 183 1.70 -4.58 -14.43
N ASP A 184 1.73 -4.31 -15.74
CA ASP A 184 0.93 -3.27 -16.41
C ASP A 184 -0.41 -3.76 -16.98
N ASP A 185 -0.66 -5.06 -16.95
CA ASP A 185 -1.81 -5.76 -17.54
C ASP A 185 -2.86 -6.19 -16.50
N LEU A 186 -2.76 -5.71 -15.26
CA LEU A 186 -3.68 -6.06 -14.19
C LEU A 186 -4.85 -5.04 -14.10
N PRO A 187 -6.09 -5.40 -14.49
CA PRO A 187 -7.17 -4.44 -14.74
C PRO A 187 -7.90 -3.94 -13.48
N TYR A 188 -7.76 -4.62 -12.35
CA TYR A 188 -8.51 -4.32 -11.13
C TYR A 188 -7.62 -4.12 -9.91
N VAL A 189 -8.18 -3.41 -8.95
CA VAL A 189 -7.55 -3.00 -7.69
C VAL A 189 -8.50 -3.36 -6.55
N VAL A 190 -8.08 -4.30 -5.69
CA VAL A 190 -8.77 -4.62 -4.44
C VAL A 190 -8.12 -3.81 -3.32
N VAL A 191 -8.87 -2.86 -2.77
CA VAL A 191 -8.42 -2.00 -1.67
C VAL A 191 -8.96 -2.54 -0.36
N ILE A 192 -8.11 -2.60 0.66
CA ILE A 192 -8.50 -2.94 2.03
C ILE A 192 -8.22 -1.74 2.93
N ALA A 193 -8.98 -1.62 4.02
CA ALA A 193 -8.67 -0.71 5.11
C ALA A 193 -8.98 -1.39 6.44
N ASN A 194 -8.09 -1.20 7.41
CA ASN A 194 -8.23 -1.75 8.75
C ASN A 194 -8.29 -0.64 9.78
N GLN A 195 -9.13 -0.83 10.79
CA GLN A 195 -9.25 0.12 11.89
C GLN A 195 -8.03 0.03 12.80
N MET A 196 -7.50 1.19 13.13
CA MET A 196 -6.55 1.33 14.24
C MET A 196 -7.30 1.26 15.57
N ASP A 197 -6.60 0.83 16.62
CA ASP A 197 -7.15 0.89 17.98
C ASP A 197 -7.39 2.34 18.40
N TYR A 198 -8.64 2.69 18.69
CA TYR A 198 -9.09 4.06 18.89
C TYR A 198 -8.45 4.71 20.12
N ASP A 199 -8.47 4.00 21.26
CA ASP A 199 -7.95 4.53 22.52
C ASP A 199 -6.44 4.73 22.44
N THR A 200 -5.72 3.80 21.79
CA THR A 200 -4.27 3.91 21.60
C THR A 200 -3.91 5.04 20.65
N ILE A 201 -4.57 5.16 19.48
CA ILE A 201 -4.24 6.21 18.50
C ILE A 201 -4.59 7.62 19.01
N GLN A 202 -5.58 7.77 19.89
CA GLN A 202 -5.90 9.06 20.51
C GLN A 202 -4.78 9.63 21.39
N THR A 203 -3.78 8.83 21.75
CA THR A 203 -2.63 9.28 22.55
C THR A 203 -1.56 10.01 21.72
N VAL A 204 -1.85 10.36 20.46
CA VAL A 204 -0.94 11.17 19.63
C VAL A 204 -0.51 12.47 20.33
N PRO A 205 0.76 12.90 20.22
CA PRO A 205 1.82 12.36 19.36
C PRO A 205 2.79 11.40 20.11
N SER A 206 2.29 10.58 21.03
CA SER A 206 3.13 9.71 21.87
C SER A 206 3.73 8.50 21.13
N ALA A 207 4.77 7.88 21.70
CA ALA A 207 5.26 6.59 21.21
C ALA A 207 4.17 5.50 21.29
N LEU A 208 3.32 5.55 22.33
CA LEU A 208 2.17 4.65 22.50
C LEU A 208 1.22 4.69 21.30
N SER A 209 0.88 5.88 20.78
CA SER A 209 0.03 5.99 19.58
C SER A 209 0.62 5.31 18.36
N GLY A 210 1.95 5.25 18.26
CA GLY A 210 2.63 4.54 17.18
C GLY A 210 2.39 3.03 17.21
N ALA A 211 1.98 2.45 18.35
CA ALA A 211 1.64 1.04 18.46
C ALA A 211 0.35 0.71 17.68
N ALA A 212 -0.64 1.60 17.73
CA ALA A 212 -1.87 1.45 16.94
C ALA A 212 -1.56 1.43 15.43
N THR A 213 -0.67 2.32 14.98
CA THR A 213 -0.21 2.35 13.58
C THR A 213 0.56 1.09 13.20
N GLY A 214 1.54 0.67 14.02
CA GLY A 214 2.32 -0.54 13.75
C GLY A 214 1.46 -1.79 13.69
N GLN A 215 0.51 -1.91 14.61
CA GLN A 215 -0.45 -3.01 14.62
C GLN A 215 -1.35 -2.98 13.37
N GLY A 216 -1.72 -1.79 12.90
CA GLY A 216 -2.42 -1.59 11.64
C GLY A 216 -1.65 -2.18 10.46
N TYR A 217 -0.38 -1.79 10.28
CA TYR A 217 0.48 -2.36 9.22
C TYR A 217 0.59 -3.88 9.32
N SER A 218 0.83 -4.41 10.52
CA SER A 218 0.94 -5.85 10.73
C SER A 218 -0.34 -6.60 10.33
N LYS A 219 -1.53 -6.04 10.60
CA LYS A 219 -2.81 -6.60 10.14
C LYS A 219 -3.00 -6.47 8.63
N ASP A 220 -2.65 -5.32 8.06
CA ASP A 220 -2.75 -5.07 6.62
C ASP A 220 -1.92 -6.07 5.82
N ILE A 221 -0.71 -6.40 6.27
CA ILE A 221 0.16 -7.42 5.66
C ILE A 221 -0.55 -8.78 5.63
N ILE A 222 -1.07 -9.22 6.78
CA ILE A 222 -1.75 -10.51 6.89
C ILE A 222 -2.93 -10.57 5.91
N ALA A 223 -3.77 -9.54 5.90
CA ALA A 223 -4.94 -9.48 5.03
C ALA A 223 -4.56 -9.42 3.54
N ALA A 224 -3.63 -8.53 3.17
CA ALA A 224 -3.22 -8.32 1.78
C ALA A 224 -2.53 -9.55 1.18
N LEU A 225 -1.56 -10.14 1.89
CA LEU A 225 -0.86 -11.34 1.42
C LEU A 225 -1.79 -12.54 1.32
N SER A 226 -2.62 -12.77 2.34
CA SER A 226 -3.56 -13.89 2.34
C SER A 226 -4.60 -13.77 1.23
N LEU A 227 -5.12 -12.55 1.01
CA LEU A 227 -6.11 -12.30 -0.04
C LEU A 227 -5.50 -12.45 -1.44
N ALA A 228 -4.29 -11.94 -1.65
CA ALA A 228 -3.57 -12.14 -2.90
C ALA A 228 -3.30 -13.63 -3.15
N GLN A 229 -2.88 -14.40 -2.12
CA GLN A 229 -2.71 -15.84 -2.25
C GLN A 229 -4.03 -16.56 -2.56
N TYR A 230 -5.14 -16.15 -1.95
CA TYR A 230 -6.47 -16.69 -2.27
C TYR A 230 -6.79 -16.50 -3.76
N ILE A 231 -6.61 -15.29 -4.29
CA ILE A 231 -6.82 -14.99 -5.72
C ILE A 231 -5.90 -15.85 -6.59
N ARG A 232 -4.64 -16.03 -6.20
CA ARG A 232 -3.68 -16.92 -6.88
C ARG A 232 -4.13 -18.38 -6.86
N ASN A 233 -4.72 -18.84 -5.77
CA ASN A 233 -5.26 -20.19 -5.65
C ASN A 233 -6.53 -20.41 -6.47
N LEU A 234 -7.22 -19.35 -6.89
CA LEU A 234 -8.28 -19.41 -7.90
C LEU A 234 -7.73 -19.47 -9.34
N GLY A 235 -6.39 -19.41 -9.49
CA GLY A 235 -5.69 -19.42 -10.78
C GLY A 235 -5.63 -18.06 -11.48
N TYR A 236 -5.79 -16.97 -10.75
CA TYR A 236 -5.60 -15.61 -11.26
C TYR A 236 -4.28 -15.00 -10.78
N ARG A 237 -3.74 -14.04 -11.53
CA ARG A 237 -2.58 -13.27 -11.08
C ARG A 237 -2.99 -12.20 -10.07
N ALA A 238 -2.30 -12.20 -8.92
CA ALA A 238 -2.38 -11.14 -7.92
C ALA A 238 -1.00 -10.77 -7.40
N VAL A 239 -0.81 -9.46 -7.18
CA VAL A 239 0.33 -8.84 -6.51
C VAL A 239 -0.20 -8.13 -5.29
N ALA A 240 0.37 -8.41 -4.11
CA ALA A 240 0.07 -7.63 -2.93
C ALA A 240 1.01 -6.44 -2.83
N SER A 241 0.46 -5.32 -2.39
CA SER A 241 1.21 -4.11 -2.04
C SER A 241 0.60 -3.41 -0.85
N LEU A 242 1.39 -2.53 -0.25
CA LEU A 242 0.96 -1.56 0.75
C LEU A 242 1.35 -0.15 0.28
N ASN A 243 2.35 0.47 0.89
CA ASN A 243 2.75 1.85 0.62
C ASN A 243 3.71 1.98 -0.58
N ASP A 244 4.19 0.85 -1.09
CA ASP A 244 5.24 0.76 -2.10
C ASP A 244 4.79 1.14 -3.51
N THR A 245 3.56 0.81 -3.90
CA THR A 245 3.19 0.85 -5.33
C THR A 245 2.50 2.15 -5.74
N ALA A 246 1.60 2.66 -4.90
CA ALA A 246 0.58 3.61 -5.32
C ALA A 246 0.09 4.49 -4.18
N LEU A 247 -0.52 5.62 -4.55
CA LEU A 247 -1.26 6.48 -3.64
C LEU A 247 -2.54 5.76 -3.19
N SER A 248 -2.57 5.25 -1.97
CA SER A 248 -3.68 4.43 -1.47
C SER A 248 -4.98 5.22 -1.30
N ILE A 249 -4.91 6.50 -0.94
CA ILE A 249 -6.08 7.35 -0.69
C ILE A 249 -6.97 7.51 -1.93
N PRO A 250 -6.47 7.95 -3.11
CA PRO A 250 -7.33 8.07 -4.28
C PRO A 250 -7.91 6.73 -4.73
N LEU A 251 -7.15 5.64 -4.61
CA LEU A 251 -7.64 4.29 -4.91
C LEU A 251 -8.76 3.86 -3.95
N ALA A 252 -8.65 4.18 -2.66
CA ALA A 252 -9.69 3.88 -1.68
C ALA A 252 -10.99 4.64 -1.96
N ILE A 253 -10.90 5.90 -2.40
CA ILE A 253 -12.07 6.69 -2.82
C ILE A 253 -12.70 6.07 -4.08
N GLN A 254 -11.90 5.73 -5.10
CA GLN A 254 -12.39 5.04 -6.30
C GLN A 254 -13.02 3.68 -6.00
N ALA A 255 -12.53 2.98 -4.97
CA ALA A 255 -13.08 1.72 -4.49
C ALA A 255 -14.34 1.90 -3.61
N GLY A 256 -14.78 3.15 -3.39
CA GLY A 256 -15.99 3.49 -2.63
C GLY A 256 -15.86 3.31 -1.13
N LEU A 257 -14.64 3.39 -0.58
CA LEU A 257 -14.38 3.16 0.85
C LEU A 257 -14.52 4.40 1.73
N GLY A 258 -14.59 5.59 1.14
CA GLY A 258 -14.69 6.84 1.90
C GLY A 258 -14.48 8.06 1.02
N GLN A 259 -14.26 9.20 1.67
CA GLN A 259 -14.05 10.50 1.02
C GLN A 259 -12.74 11.14 1.44
N TYR A 260 -12.27 12.12 0.66
CA TYR A 260 -11.05 12.85 0.98
C TYR A 260 -11.27 13.88 2.10
N GLY A 261 -10.55 13.72 3.22
CA GLY A 261 -10.53 14.69 4.30
C GLY A 261 -9.51 15.81 4.05
N ARG A 262 -9.75 17.00 4.62
CA ARG A 262 -8.83 18.16 4.52
C ARG A 262 -7.40 17.86 5.00
N HIS A 263 -7.25 16.91 5.92
CA HIS A 263 -5.97 16.45 6.45
C HIS A 263 -5.22 15.50 5.49
N GLY A 264 -5.76 15.22 4.31
CA GLY A 264 -5.13 14.38 3.30
C GLY A 264 -5.29 12.88 3.52
N LEU A 265 -6.21 12.45 4.39
CA LEU A 265 -6.51 11.04 4.64
C LEU A 265 -7.96 10.74 4.24
N LEU A 266 -8.27 9.45 4.11
CA LEU A 266 -9.62 8.94 3.88
C LEU A 266 -10.46 9.07 5.16
N ILE A 267 -11.74 9.47 5.00
CA ILE A 267 -12.78 9.46 6.04
C ILE A 267 -13.93 8.56 5.60
#